data_AF-A0A7H1RQJ7-F1
#
_entry.id   AF-A0A7H1RQJ7-F1
#
_cell.length_a   1.000
_cell.length_b   1.000
_cell.length_c   1.000
_cell.angle_alpha   90.00
_cell.angle_beta   90.00
_cell.angle_gamma   90.00
#
_symmetry.space_group_name_H-M   'P 1'
#
loop_
_entity.id
_entity.type
_entity.pdbx_description
1 polymer ?
#
loop_
_entity_poly.entity_id
_entity_poly.type
_entity_poly.pdbx_seq_one_letter_code
_entity_poly.pdbx_strand_id
1 'polypeptide(L)' 'MQQAPRVSLSDAVRRVERNTRGEVLSAERIQFDGRDMHRVKVVDDQGRVRVFMQDPARRDRPSPPRPQNDDE' A
#
# COMPACT_ATOMS: atom_id res chain seq x y z
N MET A 1 -12.28 19.15 -17.00
CA MET A 1 -11.79 18.83 -15.65
C MET A 1 -10.68 17.81 -15.79
N GLN A 2 -9.42 18.19 -15.60
CA GLN A 2 -8.28 17.26 -15.71
C GLN A 2 -8.29 16.37 -14.47
N GLN A 3 -8.73 15.11 -14.61
CA GLN A 3 -8.53 14.11 -13.58
C GLN A 3 -7.01 13.91 -13.46
N ALA A 4 -6.41 14.35 -12.35
CA ALA A 4 -5.03 13.99 -12.04
C ALA A 4 -4.89 12.46 -12.19
N PRO A 5 -3.83 11.94 -12.83
CA PRO A 5 -3.71 10.51 -13.07
C PRO A 5 -3.67 9.78 -11.73
N ARG A 6 -4.81 9.22 -11.33
CA ARG A 6 -4.97 8.44 -10.10
C ARG A 6 -4.13 7.20 -10.26
N VAL A 7 -3.22 6.95 -9.32
CA VAL A 7 -2.44 5.70 -9.32
C VAL A 7 -3.43 4.54 -9.15
N SER A 8 -3.24 3.44 -9.89
CA SER A 8 -4.09 2.25 -9.76
C SER A 8 -3.62 1.35 -8.61
N LEU A 9 -4.49 0.46 -8.13
CA LEU A 9 -4.11 -0.53 -7.11
C LEU A 9 -2.98 -1.44 -7.61
N SER A 10 -3.01 -1.82 -8.88
CA SER A 10 -1.95 -2.62 -9.51
C SER A 10 -0.61 -1.89 -9.55
N ASP A 11 -0.60 -0.57 -9.71
CA ASP A 11 0.64 0.22 -9.66
C ASP A 11 1.20 0.29 -8.23
N ALA A 12 0.33 0.36 -7.23
CA ALA A 12 0.74 0.29 -5.83
C ALA A 12 1.38 -1.06 -5.51
N VAL A 13 0.76 -2.17 -5.94
CA VAL A 13 1.30 -3.53 -5.80
C VAL A 13 2.69 -3.65 -6.44
N ARG A 14 2.82 -3.30 -7.73
CA ARG A 14 4.10 -3.34 -8.44
C ARG A 14 5.20 -2.52 -7.77
N ARG A 15 4.84 -1.38 -7.17
CA ARG A 15 5.80 -0.52 -6.45
C ARG A 15 6.27 -1.19 -5.17
N VAL A 16 5.36 -1.79 -4.41
CA VAL A 16 5.70 -2.49 -3.17
C VAL A 16 6.58 -3.69 -3.47
N GLU A 17 6.21 -4.55 -4.41
CA GLU A 17 7.03 -5.71 -4.81
C GLU A 17 8.47 -5.32 -5.16
N ARG A 18 8.65 -4.24 -5.94
CA ARG A 18 9.99 -3.71 -6.29
C ARG A 18 10.79 -3.20 -5.08
N ASN A 19 10.11 -2.65 -4.08
CA ASN A 19 10.77 -1.99 -2.94
C ASN A 19 11.08 -2.96 -1.79
N THR A 20 10.28 -4.00 -1.57
CA THR A 20 10.44 -4.91 -0.43
C THR A 20 11.03 -6.28 -0.76
N ARG A 21 11.02 -6.72 -2.02
CA ARG A 21 11.35 -8.13 -2.40
C ARG A 21 10.53 -9.19 -1.64
N GLY A 22 9.40 -8.80 -1.07
CA GLY A 22 8.50 -9.67 -0.31
C GLY A 22 7.27 -10.10 -1.13
N GLU A 23 6.53 -11.07 -0.61
CA GLU A 23 5.32 -11.60 -1.25
C GLU A 23 4.08 -10.80 -0.81
N VAL A 24 3.23 -10.45 -1.77
CA VAL A 24 1.98 -9.73 -1.50
C VAL A 24 0.92 -10.71 -1.02
N LEU A 25 0.44 -10.52 0.21
CA LEU A 25 -0.63 -11.33 0.80
C LEU A 25 -2.02 -10.80 0.48
N SER A 26 -2.17 -9.47 0.42
CA SER A 26 -3.44 -8.82 0.12
C SER A 26 -3.22 -7.44 -0.47
N ALA A 27 -4.09 -7.04 -1.40
CA ALA A 27 -4.13 -5.71 -1.98
C ALA A 27 -5.59 -5.28 -2.16
N GLU A 28 -5.97 -4.19 -1.50
CA GLU A 28 -7.37 -3.75 -1.44
C GLU A 28 -7.48 -2.22 -1.43
N ARG A 29 -8.65 -1.72 -1.83
CA ARG A 29 -9.03 -0.31 -1.68
C ARG A 29 -9.88 -0.19 -0.42
N ILE A 30 -9.47 0.69 0.49
CA ILE A 30 -10.20 0.96 1.74
C ILE A 30 -10.51 2.45 1.86
N GLN A 31 -11.55 2.78 2.63
CA GLN A 31 -11.79 4.15 3.08
C GLN A 31 -11.05 4.37 4.40
N PHE A 32 -10.17 5.38 4.43
CA PHE A 32 -9.44 5.77 5.64
C PHE A 32 -9.40 7.30 5.72
N ASP A 33 -9.86 7.85 6.85
CA ASP A 33 -9.87 9.31 7.07
C ASP A 33 -10.60 10.08 5.94
N GLY A 34 -11.75 9.53 5.52
CA GLY A 34 -12.59 10.06 4.44
C GLY A 34 -11.98 9.96 3.03
N ARG A 35 -10.83 9.29 2.87
CA ARG A 35 -10.14 9.15 1.59
C ARG A 35 -10.06 7.69 1.16
N ASP A 36 -10.17 7.48 -0.16
CA ASP A 36 -9.81 6.21 -0.78
C ASP A 36 -8.31 5.98 -0.58
N MET A 37 -7.93 4.84 -0.02
CA MET A 37 -6.54 4.42 0.12
C MET A 37 -6.33 3.05 -0.47
N HIS A 38 -5.13 2.81 -1.00
CA HIS A 38 -4.66 1.47 -1.34
C HIS A 38 -3.91 0.90 -0.15
N ARG A 39 -4.36 -0.26 0.33
CA ARG A 39 -3.71 -1.02 1.37
C ARG A 39 -3.09 -2.27 0.75
N VAL A 40 -1.78 -2.42 0.92
CA VAL A 40 -1.05 -3.61 0.46
C VAL A 40 -0.36 -4.24 1.67
N LYS A 41 -0.66 -5.52 1.92
CA LYS A 41 0.00 -6.34 2.94
C LYS A 41 1.06 -7.20 2.26
N VAL A 42 2.27 -7.19 2.81
CA VAL A 42 3.41 -7.95 2.29
C VAL A 42 4.11 -8.69 3.40
N VAL A 43 4.50 -9.93 3.14
CA VAL A 43 5.43 -10.66 4.00
C VAL A 43 6.85 -10.47 3.47
N ASP A 44 7.76 -10.01 4.33
CA ASP A 44 9.19 -9.88 3.98
C ASP A 44 9.93 -11.23 4.07
N ASP A 45 11.19 -11.23 3.67
CA ASP A 45 12.08 -12.40 3.71
C ASP A 45 12.34 -12.94 5.13
N GLN A 46 12.06 -12.14 6.16
CA GLN A 46 12.12 -12.55 7.56
C GLN A 46 10.78 -13.09 8.08
N GLY A 47 9.77 -13.21 7.22
CA GLY A 47 8.44 -13.67 7.58
C GLY A 47 7.59 -12.62 8.28
N ARG A 48 7.99 -11.34 8.27
CA ARG A 48 7.24 -10.26 8.93
C ARG A 48 6.25 -9.62 7.99
N VAL A 49 5.03 -9.39 8.49
CA VAL A 49 3.99 -8.69 7.73
C VAL A 49 4.17 -7.17 7.85
N ARG A 50 4.18 -6.49 6.70
CA ARG A 50 4.27 -5.04 6.58
C ARG A 50 3.06 -4.51 5.81
N VAL A 51 2.50 -3.39 6.27
CA VAL A 51 1.35 -2.74 5.63
C VAL A 51 1.76 -1.43 4.99
N PHE A 52 1.55 -1.34 3.68
CA PHE A 52 1.76 -0.14 2.89
C PHE A 52 0.42 0.53 2.59
N MET A 53 0.31 1.80 2.99
CA MET A 53 -0.86 2.64 2.78
C MET A 53 -0.53 3.75 1.79
N GLN A 54 -1.13 3.71 0.61
CA GLN A 54 -0.91 4.69 -0.45
C GLN A 54 -2.18 5.48 -0.75
N ASP A 55 -2.05 6.81 -0.78
CA ASP A 55 -3.09 7.70 -1.26
C ASP A 55 -3.02 7.74 -2.81
N PRO A 56 -4.04 7.26 -3.55
CA PRO A 56 -4.03 7.25 -5.01
C PRO A 56 -4.02 8.66 -5.63
N ALA A 57 -4.38 9.70 -4.86
CA ALA A 57 -4.28 11.09 -5.28
C ALA A 57 -2.86 11.67 -5.10
N ARG A 58 -1.99 11.02 -4.32
CA ARG A 58 -0.60 11.45 -4.09
C ARG A 58 0.34 10.48 -4.79
N ARG A 59 0.80 10.86 -5.98
CA ARG A 59 1.68 10.05 -6.83
C ARG A 59 3.06 9.77 -6.19
N ASP A 60 3.52 10.64 -5.28
CA ASP A 60 4.96 10.78 -4.98
C ASP A 60 5.38 10.69 -3.50
N ARG A 61 4.50 10.33 -2.56
CA ARG A 61 4.94 10.11 -1.16
C ARG A 61 4.45 8.77 -0.61
N PRO A 62 5.34 7.77 -0.47
CA PRO A 62 5.00 6.58 0.28
C PRO A 62 4.77 7.00 1.73
N SER A 63 3.57 6.75 2.25
CA SER A 63 3.37 6.82 3.70
C SER A 63 4.32 5.81 4.34
N PRO A 64 4.96 6.14 5.48
CA PRO A 64 5.81 5.18 6.16
C PRO A 64 5.00 3.89 6.42
N PRO A 65 5.58 2.71 6.13
CA PRO A 65 4.91 1.45 6.39
C PRO A 65 4.59 1.39 7.88
N ARG A 66 3.32 1.16 8.19
CA ARG A 66 2.90 1.02 9.59
C ARG A 66 3.27 -0.40 10.02
N PRO A 67 3.97 -0.58 11.16
CA PRO A 67 4.03 -1.89 11.78
C PRO A 67 2.59 -2.27 12.14
N GLN A 68 2.08 -3.31 11.50
CA GLN A 68 0.83 -3.90 11.92
C GLN A 68 1.20 -4.79 13.10
N ASN A 69 1.18 -4.21 14.30
CA ASN A 69 1.04 -5.03 15.50
C ASN A 69 -0.40 -5.56 15.40
N ASP A 70 -0.55 -6.78 14.92
CA ASP A 70 -1.78 -7.53 15.07
C ASP A 70 -1.85 -7.88 16.58
N ASP A 71 -2.48 -7.00 17.37
CA ASP A 71 -2.95 -7.36 18.70
C ASP A 71 -4.09 -8.38 18.50
N GLU A 72 -3.81 -9.59 19.00
CA GLU A 72 -4.60 -10.81 19.27
C GLU A 72 -6.12 -10.81 18.97
#